data_AF-A0A2E5IAI3-F1
#
_entry.id   AF-A0A2E5IAI3-F1
#
_cell.length_a   1.000
_cell.length_b   1.000
_cell.length_c   1.000
_cell.angle_alpha   90.00
_cell.angle_beta   90.00
_cell.angle_gamma   90.00
#
_symmetry.space_group_name_H-M   'P 1'
#
loop_
_entity.id
_entity.type
_entity.pdbx_description
1 polymer ?
#
loop_
_entity_poly.entity_id
_entity_poly.type
_entity_poly.pdbx_seq_one_letter_code
_entity_poly.pdbx_strand_id
1 'polypeptide(L)'
;MARRRSLYKPNSNESHKLSWSRINNFHNCPRCFYLEETKGIKAPSGPQFLLNSAVDNLYKNEFDYYRKKEEPHPLMIKNNVSAIPYAHEDLDIWRDPFKGISWHHE
;
A
#
# COMPACT_ATOMS: atom_id res chain seq x y z
N MET A 1 13.42 9.66 -12.19
CA MET A 1 12.42 10.15 -13.16
C MET A 1 11.05 10.10 -12.52
N ALA A 2 10.31 11.21 -12.49
CA ALA A 2 8.93 11.21 -12.01
C ALA A 2 8.09 10.31 -12.93
N ARG A 3 7.54 9.21 -12.39
CA ARG A 3 6.70 8.27 -13.13
C ARG A 3 5.50 9.04 -13.69
N ARG A 4 5.40 9.18 -15.03
CA ARG A 4 4.21 9.77 -15.67
C ARG A 4 3.01 8.90 -15.28
N ARG A 5 2.12 9.46 -14.46
CA ARG A 5 0.87 8.78 -14.07
C ARG A 5 -0.06 8.78 -15.29
N SER A 6 -0.77 7.68 -15.49
CA SER A 6 -1.88 7.63 -16.45
C SER A 6 -2.97 8.59 -15.98
N LEU A 7 -3.35 9.54 -16.84
CA LEU A 7 -4.51 10.40 -16.62
C LEU A 7 -5.76 9.65 -17.05
N TYR A 8 -6.85 9.87 -16.32
CA TYR A 8 -8.15 9.36 -16.69
C TYR A 8 -8.57 9.96 -18.04
N LYS A 9 -8.90 9.08 -18.99
CA LYS A 9 -9.42 9.46 -20.31
C LYS A 9 -10.91 9.10 -20.36
N PRO A 10 -11.81 10.10 -20.50
CA PRO A 10 -13.22 9.80 -20.72
C PRO A 10 -13.37 9.01 -22.03
N ASN A 11 -14.27 8.02 -22.04
CA ASN A 11 -14.57 7.15 -23.18
C ASN A 11 -13.43 6.19 -23.60
N SER A 12 -12.47 5.92 -22.72
CA SER A 12 -11.54 4.81 -22.93
C SER A 12 -12.20 3.48 -22.59
N ASN A 13 -11.95 2.45 -23.39
CA ASN A 13 -12.31 1.06 -23.04
C ASN A 13 -11.30 0.41 -22.07
N GLU A 14 -10.23 1.12 -21.73
CA GLU A 14 -9.23 0.64 -20.77
C GLU A 14 -9.66 0.94 -19.33
N SER A 15 -9.46 -0.01 -18.43
CA SER A 15 -9.72 0.17 -17.01
C SER A 15 -8.74 1.18 -16.40
N HIS A 16 -9.27 2.10 -15.58
CA HIS A 16 -8.47 3.12 -14.92
C HIS A 16 -8.15 2.70 -13.48
N LYS A 17 -6.87 2.42 -13.20
CA LYS A 17 -6.45 1.97 -11.87
C LYS A 17 -6.61 3.08 -10.82
N LEU A 18 -7.46 2.84 -9.83
CA LEU A 18 -7.62 3.69 -8.65
C LEU A 18 -6.99 3.03 -7.43
N SER A 19 -6.23 3.81 -6.66
CA SER A 19 -5.75 3.41 -5.33
C SER A 19 -6.76 3.86 -4.26
N TRP A 20 -6.70 3.23 -3.09
CA TRP A 20 -7.52 3.64 -1.94
C TRP A 20 -7.35 5.13 -1.61
N SER A 21 -6.12 5.66 -1.68
CA SER A 21 -5.84 7.08 -1.46
C SER A 21 -6.56 8.00 -2.46
N ARG A 22 -6.76 7.57 -3.71
CA ARG A 22 -7.52 8.32 -4.72
C ARG A 22 -9.01 8.32 -4.40
N ILE A 23 -9.55 7.20 -3.94
CA ILE A 23 -10.96 7.09 -3.51
C ILE A 23 -11.19 8.00 -2.29
N ASN A 24 -10.29 7.96 -1.31
CA ASN A 24 -10.37 8.85 -0.15
C ASN A 24 -10.27 10.35 -0.57
N ASN A 25 -9.42 10.67 -1.54
CA ASN A 25 -9.35 12.03 -2.10
C ASN A 25 -10.67 12.46 -2.75
N PHE A 26 -11.37 11.56 -3.46
CA PHE A 26 -12.70 11.85 -4.00
C PHE A 26 -13.71 12.17 -2.91
N HIS A 27 -13.77 11.38 -1.85
CA HIS A 27 -14.68 11.63 -0.73
C HIS A 27 -14.36 12.95 0.01
N ASN A 28 -13.08 13.27 0.18
CA ASN A 28 -12.67 14.50 0.86
C ASN A 28 -12.85 15.76 0.00
N CYS A 29 -12.54 15.67 -1.29
CA CYS A 29 -12.60 16.80 -2.23
C CYS A 29 -12.78 16.29 -3.67
N PRO A 30 -14.02 16.18 -4.17
CA PRO A 30 -14.30 15.74 -5.54
C PRO A 30 -13.60 16.60 -6.61
N ARG A 31 -13.49 17.91 -6.36
CA ARG A 31 -12.77 18.85 -7.24
C ARG A 31 -11.27 18.52 -7.31
N CYS A 32 -10.65 18.22 -6.17
CA CYS A 32 -9.23 17.90 -6.10
C CYS A 32 -8.95 16.56 -6.80
N PHE A 33 -9.83 15.57 -6.61
CA PHE A 33 -9.79 14.31 -7.34
C PHE A 33 -9.88 14.53 -8.86
N TYR A 34 -10.83 15.34 -9.34
CA TYR A 34 -10.94 15.64 -10.78
C TYR A 34 -9.66 16.29 -11.33
N LEU A 35 -9.11 17.27 -10.61
CA LEU A 35 -7.88 17.95 -11.01
C LEU A 35 -6.68 17.00 -11.07
N GLU A 36 -6.54 16.08 -10.10
CA GLU A 36 -5.45 15.10 -10.09
C GLU A 36 -5.63 14.05 -11.19
N GLU A 37 -6.81 13.45 -11.32
CA GLU A 37 -7.03 12.32 -12.22
C GLU A 37 -7.16 12.73 -13.68
N THR A 38 -7.76 13.89 -13.98
CA THR A 38 -8.00 14.32 -15.37
C THR A 38 -7.01 15.37 -15.86
N LYS A 39 -6.56 16.28 -14.98
CA LYS A 39 -5.66 17.38 -15.34
C LYS A 39 -4.22 17.16 -14.88
N GLY A 40 -3.95 16.12 -14.08
CA GLY A 40 -2.62 15.83 -13.55
C GLY A 40 -2.15 16.81 -12.48
N ILE A 41 -3.03 17.65 -11.95
CA ILE A 41 -2.70 18.67 -10.95
C ILE A 41 -2.90 18.06 -9.56
N LYS A 42 -1.80 17.68 -8.92
CA LYS A 42 -1.81 17.07 -7.58
C LYS A 42 -1.88 18.14 -6.49
N ALA A 43 -2.63 17.86 -5.43
CA ALA A 43 -2.59 18.67 -4.22
C ALA A 43 -1.16 18.66 -3.59
N PRO A 44 -0.73 19.76 -2.96
CA PRO A 44 0.49 19.77 -2.17
C PRO A 44 0.44 18.67 -1.10
N SER A 45 1.48 17.85 -1.02
CA SER A 45 1.62 16.83 0.03
C SER A 45 2.56 17.29 1.12
N GLY A 46 2.25 16.93 2.37
CA GLY A 46 3.15 17.13 3.51
C GLY A 46 4.44 16.29 3.45
N PRO A 47 5.32 16.46 4.44
CA PRO A 47 6.55 15.66 4.54
C PRO A 47 6.23 14.17 4.68
N GLN A 48 7.13 13.34 4.17
CA GLN A 48 7.00 11.88 4.27
C GLN A 48 7.31 11.40 5.70
N PHE A 49 6.60 10.35 6.13
CA PHE A 49 6.83 9.71 7.43
C PHE A 49 7.99 8.70 7.36
N LEU A 50 9.21 9.21 7.15
CA LEU A 50 10.41 8.40 6.95
C LEU A 50 10.73 7.52 8.17
N LEU A 51 10.62 8.06 9.39
CA LEU A 51 10.87 7.31 10.61
C LEU A 51 9.93 6.11 10.75
N ASN A 52 8.63 6.34 10.55
CA ASN A 52 7.62 5.26 10.62
C ASN A 52 7.87 4.19 9.56
N SER A 53 8.26 4.61 8.34
CA SER A 53 8.59 3.69 7.25
C SER A 53 9.84 2.86 7.55
N ALA A 54 10.85 3.46 8.18
CA ALA A 54 12.06 2.74 8.60
C ALA A 54 11.77 1.72 9.70
N VAL A 55 10.96 2.11 10.70
CA VAL A 55 10.54 1.21 11.78
C VAL A 55 9.72 0.04 11.25
N ASP A 56 8.76 0.28 10.36
CA ASP A 56 7.99 -0.77 9.70
C ASP A 56 8.89 -1.74 8.92
N ASN A 57 9.90 -1.24 8.21
CA ASN A 57 10.87 -2.08 7.50
C ASN A 57 11.72 -2.94 8.46
N LEU A 58 12.12 -2.40 9.62
CA LEU A 58 12.87 -3.16 10.61
C LEU A 58 12.02 -4.30 11.19
N TYR A 59 10.77 -4.03 11.57
CA TYR A 59 9.85 -5.07 12.03
C TYR A 59 9.64 -6.13 10.96
N LYS A 60 9.40 -5.71 9.71
CA LYS A 60 9.28 -6.61 8.57
C LYS A 60 10.46 -7.58 8.48
N ASN A 61 11.69 -7.09 8.57
CA ASN A 61 12.90 -7.92 8.52
C ASN A 61 12.99 -8.88 9.73
N GLU A 62 12.65 -8.41 10.92
CA GLU A 62 12.65 -9.23 12.14
C GLU A 62 11.63 -10.37 12.04
N PHE A 63 10.39 -10.08 11.66
CA PHE A 63 9.36 -11.10 11.45
C PHE A 63 9.69 -12.06 10.30
N ASP A 64 10.39 -11.60 9.26
CA ASP A 64 10.86 -12.46 8.16
C ASP A 64 11.89 -13.49 8.64
N TYR A 65 12.75 -13.11 9.60
CA TYR A 65 13.71 -14.04 10.22
C TYR A 65 12.99 -15.14 11.02
N TYR A 66 12.04 -14.79 11.89
CA TYR A 66 11.28 -15.77 12.66
C TYR A 66 10.36 -16.63 11.79
N ARG A 67 9.80 -16.06 10.73
CA ARG A 67 9.00 -16.80 9.74
C ARG A 67 9.78 -17.93 9.08
N LYS A 68 11.02 -17.66 8.65
CA LYS A 68 11.91 -18.67 8.03
C LYS A 68 12.29 -19.81 8.98
N LYS A 69 12.24 -19.55 10.28
CA LYS A 69 12.53 -20.53 11.33
C LYS A 69 11.31 -21.28 11.83
N GLU A 70 10.11 -20.86 11.42
CA GLU A 70 8.84 -21.37 11.95
C GLU A 70 8.71 -21.22 13.49
N GLU A 71 9.35 -20.18 14.03
CA GLU A 71 9.38 -19.89 15.47
C GLU A 71 8.46 -18.70 15.82
N PRO A 72 7.83 -18.71 17.01
CA PRO A 72 7.08 -17.55 17.49
C PRO A 72 8.01 -16.36 17.77
N HIS A 73 7.56 -15.15 17.42
CA HIS A 73 8.30 -13.94 17.73
C HIS A 73 8.37 -13.70 19.26
N PRO A 74 9.45 -13.15 19.84
CA PRO A 74 9.56 -12.88 21.27
C PRO A 74 8.39 -12.08 21.86
N LEU A 75 7.87 -11.11 21.09
CA LEU A 75 6.66 -10.36 21.46
C LEU A 75 5.41 -11.24 21.52
N MET A 76 5.27 -12.25 20.66
CA MET A 76 4.13 -13.18 20.72
C MET A 76 4.19 -14.00 22.00
N ILE A 77 5.37 -14.54 22.33
CA ILE A 77 5.60 -15.29 23.58
C ILE A 77 5.28 -14.43 24.81
N LYS A 78 5.83 -13.20 24.85
CA LYS A 78 5.61 -12.27 25.97
C LYS A 78 4.13 -11.93 26.19
N ASN A 79 3.33 -11.93 25.13
CA ASN A 79 1.90 -11.63 25.17
C ASN A 79 1.01 -12.89 25.19
N ASN A 80 1.57 -14.09 25.42
CA ASN A 80 0.84 -15.36 25.42
C ASN A 80 0.05 -15.63 24.12
N VAL A 81 0.60 -15.19 22.98
CA VAL A 81 0.01 -15.44 21.66
C VAL A 81 0.58 -16.74 21.11
N SER A 82 -0.25 -17.78 21.04
CA SER A 82 0.10 -19.08 20.45
C SER A 82 -0.01 -19.02 18.93
N ALA A 83 0.94 -18.36 18.28
CA ALA A 83 1.00 -18.22 16.83
C ALA A 83 2.45 -18.11 16.35
N ILE A 84 2.67 -18.47 15.08
CA ILE A 84 3.91 -18.23 14.35
C ILE A 84 3.67 -17.24 13.20
N PRO A 85 4.68 -16.49 12.75
CA PRO A 85 4.53 -15.63 11.59
C PRO A 85 4.12 -16.45 10.36
N TYR A 86 2.97 -16.13 9.77
CA TYR A 86 2.41 -16.89 8.64
C TYR A 86 3.28 -16.78 7.38
N ALA A 87 3.53 -17.92 6.71
CA ALA A 87 4.25 -17.99 5.44
C ALA A 87 3.29 -18.25 4.27
N HIS A 88 3.40 -17.42 3.23
CA HIS A 88 2.60 -17.51 2.02
C HIS A 88 3.43 -17.05 0.82
N GLU A 89 3.21 -17.66 -0.34
CA GLU A 89 3.95 -17.35 -1.58
C GLU A 89 3.72 -15.90 -2.02
N ASP A 90 2.48 -15.43 -1.95
CA ASP A 90 2.11 -14.05 -2.32
C ASP A 90 2.42 -12.98 -1.24
N LEU A 91 3.04 -13.35 -0.12
CA LEU A 91 3.24 -12.42 1.00
C LEU A 91 4.02 -11.17 0.58
N ASP A 92 5.03 -11.33 -0.26
CA ASP A 92 5.84 -10.21 -0.77
C ASP A 92 5.03 -9.29 -1.69
N ILE A 93 4.04 -9.83 -2.41
CA ILE A 93 3.12 -9.03 -3.23
C ILE A 93 2.17 -8.23 -2.33
N TRP A 94 1.65 -8.85 -1.28
CA TRP A 94 0.72 -8.20 -0.34
C TRP A 94 1.39 -7.10 0.49
N ARG A 95 2.68 -7.26 0.80
CA ARG A 95 3.48 -6.27 1.54
C ARG A 95 3.93 -5.08 0.68
N ASP A 96 3.92 -5.22 -0.65
CA ASP A 96 4.30 -4.15 -1.58
C ASP A 96 3.14 -3.12 -1.70
N PRO A 97 3.34 -1.87 -1.25
CA PRO A 97 2.31 -0.83 -1.30
C PRO A 97 1.91 -0.41 -2.72
N PHE A 98 2.66 -0.79 -3.75
CA PHE A 98 2.40 -0.47 -5.15
C PHE A 98 1.67 -1.59 -5.91
N LYS A 99 1.75 -2.83 -5.41
CA LYS A 99 1.01 -3.97 -5.96
C LYS A 99 -0.27 -4.18 -5.18
N GLY A 100 -0.14 -4.54 -3.90
CA GLY A 100 -1.24 -4.87 -3.01
C GLY A 100 -2.22 -5.88 -3.61
N ILE A 101 -3.39 -5.98 -2.99
CA ILE A 101 -4.53 -6.71 -3.57
C ILE A 101 -5.28 -5.76 -4.51
N SER A 102 -5.52 -6.19 -5.75
CA SER A 102 -6.27 -5.44 -6.75
C SER A 102 -7.51 -6.18 -7.20
N TRP A 103 -8.61 -5.46 -7.35
CA TRP A 103 -9.87 -5.98 -7.87
C TRP A 103 -10.25 -5.24 -9.16
N HIS A 104 -10.72 -5.99 -10.17
CA HIS A 104 -11.29 -5.42 -11.39
C HIS A 104 -12.81 -5.42 -11.26
N HIS A 105 -13.43 -4.23 -11.29
CA HIS A 105 -14.89 -4.12 -11.27
C HIS A 105 -15.44 -4.41 -12.67
N GLU A 106 -16.42 -5.31 -12.76
CA GLU A 106 -17.21 -5.57 -13.95
C GLU A 106 -18.47 -4.71 -13.98
#